data_AF-A0A2A7B5D0-F1
#
_entry.id   AF-A0A2A7B5D0-F1
#
_cell.length_a   1.000
_cell.length_b   1.000
_cell.length_c   1.000
_cell.angle_alpha   90.00
_cell.angle_beta   90.00
_cell.angle_gamma   90.00
#
_symmetry.space_group_name_H-M   'P 1'
#
loop_
_entity.id
_entity.type
_entity.pdbx_description
1 polymer ?
#
loop_
_entity_poly.entity_id
_entity_poly.type
_entity_poly.pdbx_seq_one_letter_code
_entity_poly.pdbx_strand_id
1 'polypeptide(L)'
;MLKPHNHPVESHGRTALRNYIIQASTLLEITLSGLVLIGLLFSIVPLLKWMPGLLFDGNDAEIRTFLERALDIVIGIEFIKMLAKHSPGSSLEVLLYAIARHMVVGHESAVENLLSVGAIALIFVVRKFFFVPAFGAHLPDGNPAPDLTPDQSGIPAQEFRQRLHDRIHAEDLDEEENAPEYEDVE
;
A
#
# COMPACT_ATOMS: atom_id res chain seq x y z
N MET A 1 3.77 -56.59 -4.57
CA MET A 1 3.41 -55.39 -3.78
C MET A 1 2.81 -54.37 -4.73
N LEU A 2 1.50 -54.12 -4.60
CA LEU A 2 0.76 -53.15 -5.43
C LEU A 2 1.01 -51.74 -4.90
N LYS A 3 1.47 -50.83 -5.77
CA LYS A 3 1.62 -49.40 -5.48
C LYS A 3 0.25 -48.74 -5.70
N PRO A 4 -0.33 -47.99 -4.74
CA PRO A 4 -1.60 -47.33 -4.98
C PRO A 4 -1.36 -46.12 -5.91
N HIS A 5 -2.16 -46.05 -6.97
CA HIS A 5 -2.32 -44.85 -7.79
C HIS A 5 -3.08 -43.80 -6.98
N ASN A 6 -2.39 -42.71 -6.59
CA ASN A 6 -3.03 -41.55 -6.01
C ASN A 6 -3.43 -40.59 -7.15
N HIS A 7 -4.71 -40.52 -7.45
CA HIS A 7 -5.30 -39.65 -8.47
C HIS A 7 -5.57 -38.27 -7.84
N PRO A 8 -4.95 -37.16 -8.27
CA PRO A 8 -5.23 -35.84 -7.71
C PRO A 8 -6.42 -35.22 -8.48
N VAL A 9 -7.65 -35.49 -8.05
CA VAL A 9 -8.86 -35.07 -8.81
C VAL A 9 -9.56 -33.83 -8.21
N GLU A 10 -9.14 -33.32 -7.04
CA GLU A 10 -9.86 -32.22 -6.37
C GLU A 10 -9.38 -30.78 -6.69
N SER A 11 -8.49 -30.58 -7.68
CA SER A 11 -7.89 -29.26 -7.93
C SER A 11 -8.63 -28.37 -8.93
N HIS A 12 -9.38 -28.94 -9.87
CA HIS A 12 -9.94 -28.17 -11.00
C HIS A 12 -11.10 -27.25 -10.59
N GLY A 13 -12.02 -27.73 -9.74
CA GLY A 13 -13.19 -26.95 -9.29
C GLY A 13 -12.83 -25.79 -8.35
N ARG A 14 -11.89 -26.00 -7.44
CA ARG A 14 -11.40 -24.95 -6.52
C ARG A 14 -10.65 -23.84 -7.26
N THR A 15 -9.89 -24.21 -8.29
CA THR A 15 -9.13 -23.24 -9.10
C THR A 15 -10.06 -22.40 -9.97
N ALA A 16 -11.12 -22.99 -10.53
CA ALA A 16 -12.14 -22.25 -11.28
C ALA A 16 -12.91 -21.25 -10.40
N LEU A 17 -13.33 -21.65 -9.20
CA LEU A 17 -13.99 -20.76 -8.24
C LEU A 17 -13.06 -19.60 -7.81
N ARG A 18 -11.80 -19.89 -7.51
CA ARG A 18 -10.80 -18.87 -7.16
C ARG A 18 -10.65 -17.83 -8.27
N ASN A 19 -10.52 -18.28 -9.52
CA ASN A 19 -10.38 -17.38 -10.66
C ASN A 19 -11.64 -16.53 -10.88
N TYR A 20 -12.83 -17.10 -10.69
CA TYR A 20 -14.08 -16.36 -10.78
C TYR A 20 -14.19 -15.28 -9.69
N ILE A 21 -13.81 -15.61 -8.44
CA ILE A 21 -13.83 -14.65 -7.33
C ILE A 21 -12.86 -13.50 -7.58
N ILE A 22 -11.64 -13.79 -8.04
CA ILE A 22 -10.64 -12.76 -8.37
C ILE A 22 -11.19 -11.83 -9.46
N GLN A 23 -11.75 -12.40 -10.54
CA GLN A 23 -12.28 -11.62 -11.64
C GLN A 23 -13.48 -10.76 -11.24
N ALA A 24 -14.39 -11.31 -10.43
CA ALA A 24 -15.50 -10.56 -9.86
C ALA A 24 -15.01 -9.42 -8.95
N SER A 25 -13.99 -9.68 -8.13
CA SER A 25 -13.37 -8.66 -7.26
C SER A 25 -12.78 -7.51 -8.07
N THR A 26 -12.01 -7.81 -9.13
CA THR A 26 -11.44 -6.78 -10.00
C THR A 26 -12.51 -5.94 -10.69
N LEU A 27 -13.61 -6.56 -11.15
CA LEU A 27 -14.72 -5.82 -11.75
C LEU A 27 -15.40 -4.88 -10.75
N LEU A 28 -15.60 -5.34 -9.51
CA LEU A 28 -16.16 -4.54 -8.43
C LEU A 28 -15.25 -3.35 -8.10
N GLU A 29 -13.94 -3.56 -8.03
CA GLU A 29 -12.95 -2.51 -7.78
C GLU A 29 -12.99 -1.41 -8.85
N ILE A 30 -12.97 -1.79 -10.13
CA ILE A 30 -13.04 -0.83 -11.25
C ILE A 30 -14.35 -0.04 -11.20
N THR A 31 -15.46 -0.73 -10.96
CA THR A 31 -16.79 -0.12 -10.92
C THR A 31 -16.91 0.85 -9.74
N LEU A 32 -16.46 0.44 -8.55
CA LEU A 32 -16.47 1.27 -7.35
C LEU A 32 -15.59 2.51 -7.52
N SER A 33 -14.36 2.31 -8.00
CA SER A 33 -13.41 3.40 -8.28
C SER A 33 -13.99 4.40 -9.28
N GLY A 34 -14.60 3.92 -10.37
CA GLY A 34 -15.27 4.77 -11.36
C GLY A 34 -16.45 5.56 -10.80
N LEU A 35 -17.29 4.92 -9.98
CA LEU A 35 -18.45 5.58 -9.36
C LEU A 35 -18.02 6.69 -8.39
N VAL A 36 -17.03 6.42 -7.53
CA VAL A 36 -16.49 7.41 -6.60
C VAL A 36 -15.85 8.57 -7.35
N LEU A 37 -15.08 8.29 -8.41
CA LEU A 37 -14.46 9.32 -9.25
C LEU A 37 -15.51 10.26 -9.85
N ILE A 38 -16.59 9.72 -10.41
CA ILE A 38 -17.70 10.52 -10.95
C ILE A 38 -18.34 11.37 -9.85
N GLY A 39 -18.59 10.79 -8.67
CA GLY A 39 -19.11 11.52 -7.51
C GLY A 39 -18.22 12.69 -7.10
N LEU A 40 -16.91 12.49 -7.07
CA LEU A 40 -15.94 13.54 -6.77
C LEU A 40 -15.94 14.65 -7.80
N LEU A 41 -15.96 14.31 -9.10
CA LEU A 41 -16.03 15.32 -10.17
C LEU A 41 -17.29 16.19 -10.02
N PHE A 42 -18.44 15.60 -9.70
CA PHE A 42 -19.65 16.37 -9.44
C PHE A 42 -19.56 17.23 -8.17
N SER A 43 -18.88 16.75 -7.13
CA SER A 43 -18.71 17.49 -5.86
C SER A 43 -17.82 18.73 -5.97
N ILE A 44 -16.93 18.79 -6.97
CA ILE A 44 -16.07 19.95 -7.22
C ILE A 44 -16.89 21.18 -7.69
N VAL A 45 -17.94 20.97 -8.49
CA VAL A 45 -18.77 22.05 -9.03
C VAL A 45 -19.43 22.94 -7.95
N PRO A 46 -20.15 22.39 -6.95
CA PRO A 46 -20.71 23.22 -5.89
C PRO A 46 -19.63 23.87 -5.01
N LEU A 47 -18.48 23.24 -4.82
CA LEU A 47 -17.36 23.82 -4.08
C LEU A 47 -16.83 25.09 -4.77
N LEU A 48 -16.61 25.03 -6.08
CA LEU A 48 -16.18 26.18 -6.89
C LEU A 48 -17.20 27.31 -6.86
N LYS A 49 -18.50 26.99 -6.94
CA LYS A 49 -19.58 27.98 -6.88
C LYS A 49 -19.68 28.69 -5.53
N TRP A 50 -19.20 28.08 -4.45
CA TRP A 50 -19.23 28.66 -3.11
C TRP A 50 -18.02 29.56 -2.81
N MET A 51 -16.92 29.47 -3.57
CA MET A 51 -15.73 30.30 -3.34
C MET A 51 -15.99 31.82 -3.37
N PRO A 52 -16.78 32.38 -4.31
CA PRO A 52 -17.04 33.82 -4.32
C PRO A 52 -17.75 34.28 -3.06
N GLY A 53 -18.70 33.49 -2.53
CA GLY A 53 -19.40 33.81 -1.28
C GLY A 53 -18.44 33.93 -0.10
N LEU A 54 -17.50 32.98 0.04
CA LEU A 54 -16.47 33.02 1.09
C LEU A 54 -15.57 34.26 1.02
N LEU A 55 -15.24 34.72 -0.19
CA LEU A 55 -14.30 35.84 -0.40
C LEU A 55 -14.93 37.20 -0.08
N PHE A 56 -16.25 37.33 -0.17
CA PHE A 56 -16.95 38.61 -0.06
C PHE A 56 -17.84 38.73 1.19
N ASP A 57 -18.37 37.62 1.72
CA ASP A 57 -19.33 37.62 2.85
C ASP A 57 -19.16 36.41 3.78
N GLY A 58 -17.96 35.81 3.80
CA GLY A 58 -17.71 34.55 4.51
C GLY A 58 -17.86 34.67 6.03
N ASN A 59 -18.97 34.15 6.55
CA ASN A 59 -19.19 33.94 7.98
C ASN A 59 -18.61 32.57 8.44
N ASP A 60 -18.39 32.39 9.75
CA ASP A 60 -17.77 31.17 10.33
C ASP A 60 -18.46 29.87 9.88
N ALA A 61 -19.79 29.90 9.76
CA ALA A 61 -20.58 28.75 9.30
C ALA A 61 -20.29 28.37 7.82
N GLU A 62 -20.04 29.37 6.96
CA GLU A 62 -19.74 29.14 5.55
C GLU A 62 -18.34 28.59 5.36
N ILE A 63 -17.36 29.14 6.10
CA ILE A 63 -15.98 28.65 6.11
C ILE A 63 -15.95 27.19 6.56
N ARG A 64 -16.66 26.85 7.65
CA ARG A 64 -16.76 25.48 8.15
C ARG A 64 -17.33 24.53 7.09
N THR A 65 -18.42 24.92 6.44
CA THR A 65 -19.07 24.09 5.41
C THR A 65 -18.21 23.94 4.15
N PHE A 66 -17.44 24.98 3.80
CA PHE A 66 -16.45 24.91 2.71
C PHE A 66 -15.32 23.92 3.05
N LEU A 67 -14.74 24.03 4.25
CA LEU A 67 -13.68 23.13 4.73
C LEU A 67 -14.16 21.67 4.81
N GLU A 68 -15.38 21.43 5.29
CA GLU A 68 -16.03 20.11 5.26
C GLU A 68 -15.98 19.49 3.87
N ARG A 69 -16.51 20.20 2.87
CA ARG A 69 -16.61 19.71 1.49
C ARG A 69 -15.24 19.55 0.83
N ALA A 70 -14.31 20.47 1.12
CA ALA A 70 -12.95 20.38 0.60
C ALA A 70 -12.22 19.15 1.16
N LEU A 71 -12.32 18.90 2.48
CA LEU A 71 -11.72 17.73 3.12
C LEU A 71 -12.37 16.42 2.66
N ASP A 72 -13.69 16.40 2.44
CA ASP A 72 -14.39 15.25 1.86
C ASP A 72 -13.85 14.88 0.47
N ILE A 73 -13.54 15.88 -0.36
CA ILE A 73 -12.92 15.67 -1.68
C ILE A 73 -11.50 15.09 -1.53
N VAL A 74 -10.68 15.65 -0.63
CA VAL A 74 -9.31 15.15 -0.38
C VAL A 74 -9.35 13.67 0.06
N ILE A 75 -10.24 13.33 0.99
CA ILE A 75 -10.44 11.96 1.47
C ILE A 75 -10.86 11.06 0.30
N GLY A 76 -11.80 11.49 -0.53
CA GLY A 76 -12.25 10.68 -1.66
C GLY A 76 -11.17 10.45 -2.72
N ILE A 77 -10.30 11.43 -2.98
CA ILE A 77 -9.16 11.26 -3.90
C ILE A 77 -8.21 10.20 -3.35
N GLU A 78 -7.87 10.27 -2.07
CA GLU A 78 -7.02 9.27 -1.42
C GLU A 78 -7.66 7.89 -1.38
N PHE A 79 -8.98 7.83 -1.18
CA PHE A 79 -9.73 6.58 -1.25
C PHE A 79 -9.64 5.92 -2.64
N ILE A 80 -9.72 6.70 -3.73
CA ILE A 80 -9.52 6.17 -5.10
C ILE A 80 -8.09 5.64 -5.27
N LYS A 81 -7.08 6.38 -4.79
CA LYS A 81 -5.68 5.91 -4.83
C LYS A 81 -5.50 4.61 -4.05
N MET A 82 -6.17 4.50 -2.90
CA MET A 82 -6.16 3.30 -2.06
C MET A 82 -6.79 2.11 -2.79
N LEU A 83 -7.95 2.30 -3.43
CA LEU A 83 -8.62 1.27 -4.23
C LEU A 83 -7.76 0.82 -5.42
N ALA A 84 -7.03 1.74 -6.06
CA ALA A 84 -6.27 1.44 -7.27
C ALA A 84 -4.91 0.79 -7.02
N LYS A 85 -4.26 1.07 -5.88
CA LYS A 85 -2.89 0.59 -5.59
C LYS A 85 -2.81 -0.42 -4.45
N HIS A 86 -3.90 -0.67 -3.72
CA HIS A 86 -3.97 -1.57 -2.56
C HIS A 86 -2.77 -1.47 -1.60
N SER A 87 -2.23 -0.26 -1.44
CA SER A 87 -1.08 -0.06 -0.57
C SER A 87 -1.56 0.13 0.87
N PRO A 88 -1.08 -0.69 1.83
CA PRO A 88 -1.35 -0.49 3.26
C PRO A 88 -0.91 0.88 3.80
N GLY A 89 0.01 1.57 3.11
CA GLY A 89 0.41 2.93 3.45
C GLY A 89 -0.66 3.97 3.10
N SER A 90 -1.39 3.74 2.00
CA SER A 90 -2.44 4.65 1.51
C SER A 90 -3.66 4.66 2.44
N SER A 91 -3.98 3.53 3.07
CA SER A 91 -5.08 3.44 4.03
C SER A 91 -4.82 4.21 5.33
N LEU A 92 -3.55 4.34 5.74
CA LEU A 92 -3.17 5.18 6.90
C LEU A 92 -3.32 6.68 6.60
N GLU A 93 -2.96 7.10 5.38
CA GLU A 93 -3.13 8.49 4.94
C GLU A 93 -4.61 8.89 4.95
N VAL A 94 -5.48 8.06 4.37
CA VAL A 94 -6.94 8.27 4.38
C VAL A 94 -7.48 8.37 5.81
N LEU A 95 -7.06 7.49 6.70
CA LEU A 95 -7.52 7.47 8.09
C LEU A 95 -7.11 8.75 8.84
N LEU A 96 -5.91 9.26 8.60
CA LEU A 96 -5.44 10.51 9.18
C LEU A 96 -6.29 11.69 8.70
N TYR A 97 -6.61 11.76 7.41
CA TYR A 97 -7.47 12.81 6.87
C TYR A 97 -8.90 12.74 7.41
N ALA A 98 -9.44 11.53 7.62
CA ALA A 98 -10.77 11.36 8.21
C ALA A 98 -10.84 11.88 9.65
N ILE A 99 -9.82 11.63 10.46
CA ILE A 99 -9.75 12.15 11.84
C ILE A 99 -9.55 13.67 11.81
N ALA A 100 -8.65 14.18 10.97
CA ALA A 100 -8.41 15.62 10.82
C ALA A 100 -9.69 16.37 10.40
N ARG A 101 -10.48 15.80 9.49
CA ARG A 101 -11.79 16.35 9.10
C ARG A 101 -12.71 16.48 10.31
N HIS A 102 -12.81 15.45 11.13
CA HIS A 102 -13.67 15.47 12.31
C HIS A 102 -13.26 16.61 13.26
N MET A 103 -11.95 16.81 13.49
CA MET A 103 -11.41 17.87 14.36
C MET A 103 -11.56 19.30 13.82
N VAL A 104 -11.30 19.53 12.53
CA VAL A 104 -11.35 20.89 11.93
C VAL A 104 -12.77 21.43 11.89
N VAL A 105 -13.73 20.52 11.81
CA VAL A 105 -15.12 20.83 11.54
C VAL A 105 -15.97 20.68 12.80
N GLY A 106 -15.66 19.76 13.71
CA GLY A 106 -16.42 19.55 14.94
C GLY A 106 -16.22 20.68 15.93
N HIS A 107 -17.32 21.23 16.49
CA HIS A 107 -17.23 21.95 17.76
C HIS A 107 -17.12 20.92 18.89
N GLU A 108 -15.96 20.28 18.96
CA GLU A 108 -15.68 19.22 19.92
C GLU A 108 -15.30 19.80 21.28
N SER A 109 -15.75 19.10 22.31
CA SER A 109 -15.23 19.32 23.66
C SER A 109 -13.72 19.03 23.70
N ALA A 110 -13.02 19.62 24.66
CA ALA A 110 -11.58 19.37 24.84
C ALA A 110 -11.24 17.86 24.98
N VAL A 111 -12.18 17.06 25.49
CA VAL A 111 -12.04 15.60 25.66
C VAL A 111 -12.12 14.87 24.32
N GLU A 112 -13.07 15.22 23.45
CA GLU A 112 -13.21 14.59 22.12
C GLU A 112 -11.99 14.89 21.25
N ASN A 113 -11.51 16.14 21.27
CA ASN A 113 -10.27 16.51 20.59
C ASN A 113 -9.05 15.73 21.12
N LEU A 114 -8.96 15.52 22.43
CA LEU A 114 -7.90 14.71 23.03
C LEU A 114 -7.97 13.25 22.58
N LEU A 115 -9.18 12.68 22.46
CA LEU A 115 -9.39 11.33 21.94
C LEU A 115 -9.01 11.22 20.46
N SER A 116 -9.37 12.21 19.64
CA SER A 116 -9.01 12.28 18.22
C SER A 116 -7.50 12.35 18.02
N VAL A 117 -6.80 13.21 18.77
CA VAL A 117 -5.33 13.28 18.77
C VAL A 117 -4.72 11.98 19.29
N GLY A 118 -5.29 11.39 20.35
CA GLY A 118 -4.89 10.09 20.89
C GLY A 118 -5.03 8.96 19.87
N ALA A 119 -6.09 8.97 19.06
CA ALA A 119 -6.29 8.02 17.97
C ALA A 119 -5.24 8.16 16.88
N ILE A 120 -4.89 9.40 16.48
CA ILE A 120 -3.78 9.66 15.54
C ILE A 120 -2.47 9.11 16.11
N ALA A 121 -2.15 9.43 17.36
CA ALA A 121 -0.94 8.95 18.02
C ALA A 121 -0.89 7.41 18.07
N LEU A 122 -2.01 6.76 18.38
CA LEU A 122 -2.13 5.31 18.38
C LEU A 122 -1.91 4.71 16.98
N ILE A 123 -2.44 5.35 15.93
CA ILE A 123 -2.19 4.93 14.53
C ILE A 123 -0.70 4.96 14.21
N PHE A 124 0.03 6.00 14.63
CA PHE A 124 1.49 6.07 14.44
C PHE A 124 2.25 5.00 15.26
N VAL A 125 1.78 4.69 16.47
CA VAL A 125 2.35 3.58 17.27
C VAL A 125 2.09 2.24 16.58
N VAL A 126 0.86 1.97 16.14
CA VAL A 126 0.53 0.76 15.37
C VAL A 126 1.38 0.68 14.09
N ARG A 127 1.53 1.79 13.37
CA ARG A 127 2.41 1.88 12.20
C ARG A 127 3.87 1.55 12.56
N LYS A 128 4.37 2.00 13.71
CA LYS A 128 5.76 1.77 14.11
C LYS A 128 6.03 0.34 14.57
N PHE A 129 5.07 -0.30 15.23
CA PHE A 129 5.30 -1.58 15.92
C PHE A 129 4.64 -2.79 15.27
N PHE A 130 3.59 -2.62 14.46
CA PHE A 130 2.88 -3.72 13.80
C PHE A 130 3.14 -3.83 12.29
N PHE A 131 3.74 -2.81 11.66
CA PHE A 131 4.30 -2.97 10.31
C PHE A 131 5.69 -3.59 10.41
N VAL A 132 5.73 -4.92 10.31
CA VAL A 132 6.97 -5.65 10.02
C VAL A 132 7.46 -5.21 8.64
N PRO A 133 8.75 -4.86 8.45
CA PRO A 133 9.32 -4.53 7.14
C PRO A 133 9.26 -5.64 6.07
N ALA A 134 8.59 -6.77 6.32
CA ALA A 134 8.65 -7.97 5.50
C ALA A 134 7.27 -8.38 4.97
N PHE A 135 6.67 -7.56 4.12
CA PHE A 135 5.77 -8.09 3.09
C PHE A 135 6.57 -8.24 1.82
N GLY A 136 6.90 -9.49 1.45
CA GLY A 136 7.60 -9.80 0.20
C GLY A 136 9.03 -10.29 0.34
N ALA A 137 9.48 -10.58 1.57
CA ALA A 137 10.85 -11.01 1.77
C ALA A 137 11.13 -12.44 1.34
N HIS A 138 10.23 -13.20 0.70
CA HIS A 138 10.52 -14.54 0.16
C HIS A 138 9.88 -14.68 -1.21
N LEU A 139 10.70 -14.98 -2.21
CA LEU A 139 10.32 -15.39 -3.56
C LEU A 139 9.52 -16.71 -3.50
N PRO A 140 8.78 -17.09 -4.56
CA PRO A 140 7.96 -18.32 -4.59
C PRO A 140 8.74 -19.63 -4.35
N ASP A 141 10.07 -19.57 -4.42
CA ASP A 141 11.05 -20.62 -4.15
C ASP A 141 11.51 -20.66 -2.67
N GLY A 142 11.07 -19.71 -1.83
CA GLY A 142 11.40 -19.62 -0.41
C GLY A 142 12.68 -18.84 -0.09
N ASN A 143 13.31 -18.17 -1.07
CA ASN A 143 14.51 -17.38 -0.86
C ASN A 143 14.21 -15.89 -0.67
N PRO A 144 14.94 -15.19 0.20
CA PRO A 144 14.64 -13.79 0.42
C PRO A 144 14.92 -12.85 -0.75
N ALA A 145 14.08 -11.81 -0.88
CA ALA A 145 14.15 -10.86 -1.99
C ALA A 145 15.53 -10.17 -2.05
N PRO A 146 16.17 -10.07 -3.23
CA PRO A 146 17.60 -9.74 -3.36
C PRO A 146 18.00 -8.33 -2.92
N ASP A 147 17.03 -7.44 -2.77
CA ASP A 147 17.18 -6.00 -2.54
C ASP A 147 16.93 -5.58 -1.08
N LEU A 148 16.79 -6.54 -0.17
CA LEU A 148 16.60 -6.25 1.26
C LEU A 148 17.94 -5.96 1.94
N THR A 149 18.01 -4.81 2.61
CA THR A 149 19.09 -4.52 3.56
C THR A 149 19.04 -5.52 4.73
N PRO A 150 20.16 -5.80 5.44
CA PRO A 150 20.21 -6.81 6.50
C PRO A 150 19.08 -6.67 7.54
N ASP A 151 18.77 -5.44 7.95
CA ASP A 151 17.71 -5.13 8.92
C ASP A 151 16.29 -5.41 8.41
N GLN A 152 16.10 -5.44 7.09
CA GLN A 152 14.82 -5.73 6.44
C GLN A 152 14.65 -7.23 6.14
N SER A 153 15.76 -7.95 5.98
CA SER A 153 15.77 -9.36 5.59
C SER A 153 15.39 -10.32 6.74
N GLY A 154 15.55 -9.89 8.00
CA GLY A 154 15.35 -10.74 9.18
C GLY A 154 16.41 -11.84 9.36
N ILE A 155 17.44 -11.86 8.51
CA ILE A 155 18.54 -12.83 8.52
C ILE A 155 19.64 -12.29 9.45
N PRO A 156 20.26 -13.11 10.32
CA PRO A 156 21.40 -12.67 11.12
C PRO A 156 22.51 -12.08 10.23
N ALA A 157 23.05 -10.92 10.60
CA ALA A 157 24.03 -10.19 9.79
C ALA A 157 25.28 -11.02 9.41
N GLN A 158 25.63 -12.03 10.20
CA GLN A 158 26.73 -12.94 9.93
C GLN A 158 26.45 -13.84 8.72
N GLU A 159 25.23 -14.37 8.64
CA GLU A 159 24.80 -15.26 7.54
C GLU A 159 24.64 -14.48 6.23
N PHE A 160 24.16 -13.24 6.30
CA PHE A 160 24.09 -12.34 5.13
C PHE A 160 25.47 -12.05 4.53
N ARG A 161 26.47 -11.78 5.38
CA ARG A 161 27.85 -11.50 4.93
C ARG A 161 28.50 -12.72 4.30
N GLN A 162 28.22 -13.90 4.84
CA GLN A 162 28.74 -15.14 4.30
C GLN A 162 28.17 -15.43 2.91
N ARG A 163 26.86 -15.25 2.73
CA ARG A 163 26.21 -15.38 1.42
C ARG A 163 26.70 -14.36 0.40
N LEU A 164 26.96 -13.11 0.82
CA LEU A 164 27.54 -12.10 -0.07
C LEU A 164 28.95 -12.50 -0.53
N HIS A 165 29.77 -13.00 0.40
CA HIS A 165 31.10 -13.50 0.08
C HIS A 165 31.04 -14.66 -0.91
N ASP A 166 30.15 -15.63 -0.69
CA ASP A 166 29.99 -16.79 -1.58
C ASP A 166 29.56 -16.38 -3.00
N ARG A 167 28.74 -15.32 -3.15
CA ARG A 167 28.36 -14.81 -4.48
C ARG A 167 29.48 -14.05 -5.18
N ILE A 168 30.20 -13.19 -4.46
CA ILE A 168 31.35 -12.48 -5.03
C ILE A 168 32.37 -13.51 -5.52
N HIS A 169 32.60 -14.57 -4.73
CA HIS A 169 33.48 -15.64 -5.15
C HIS A 169 32.97 -16.40 -6.39
N ALA A 170 31.66 -16.59 -6.53
CA ALA A 170 31.09 -17.24 -7.71
C ALA A 170 31.19 -16.35 -8.96
N GLU A 171 30.94 -15.04 -8.84
CA GLU A 171 31.12 -14.07 -9.94
C GLU A 171 32.60 -13.97 -10.36
N ASP A 172 33.54 -13.96 -9.40
CA ASP A 172 34.97 -13.94 -9.67
C ASP A 172 35.44 -15.20 -10.44
N LEU A 173 34.89 -16.37 -10.09
CA LEU A 173 35.21 -17.64 -10.77
C LEU A 173 34.62 -17.69 -12.19
N ASP A 174 33.40 -17.17 -12.38
CA ASP A 174 32.76 -17.09 -13.70
C ASP A 174 33.52 -16.11 -14.62
N GLU A 175 34.07 -15.01 -14.08
CA GLU A 175 34.93 -14.06 -14.81
C GLU A 175 36.29 -14.65 -15.18
N GLU A 176 36.93 -15.41 -14.28
CA GLU A 176 38.21 -16.10 -14.58
C GLU A 176 38.02 -17.22 -15.62
N GLU A 177 36.92 -17.99 -15.56
CA GLU A 177 36.65 -19.08 -16.51
C GLU A 177 36.31 -18.56 -17.92
N ASN A 178 35.71 -17.38 -18.03
CA ASN A 178 35.34 -16.76 -19.31
C ASN A 178 36.33 -15.68 -19.78
N ALA A 179 37.49 -15.56 -19.13
CA ALA A 179 38.52 -14.62 -19.55
C ALA A 179 39.04 -15.01 -20.96
N PRO A 180 38.99 -14.13 -21.97
CA PRO A 180 39.46 -14.46 -23.30
C PRO A 180 40.96 -14.75 -23.27
N GLU A 181 41.33 -15.97 -23.64
CA GLU A 181 42.72 -16.38 -23.82
C GLU A 181 43.29 -15.56 -24.99
N TYR A 182 44.12 -14.56 -24.67
CA TYR A 182 44.81 -13.79 -25.69
C TYR A 182 45.85 -14.71 -26.34
N GLU A 183 45.57 -15.22 -27.54
CA GLU A 183 46.56 -15.90 -28.36
C GLU A 183 47.72 -14.91 -28.64
N ASP A 184 48.89 -15.21 -28.10
CA ASP A 184 50.14 -14.50 -28.38
C ASP A 184 50.43 -14.62 -29.89
N VAL A 185 50.18 -13.53 -30.62
CA VAL A 185 50.49 -13.46 -32.05
C VAL A 185 51.98 -13.17 -32.21
N GLU A 186 52.75 -14.23 -32.46
CA GLU A 186 54.20 -14.21 -32.76
C GLU A 186 54.51 -13.59 -34.13
#